data_AF-A0A5P0JLF5-F1
#
_entry.id   AF-A0A5P0JLF5-F1
#
_cell.length_a   1.000
_cell.length_b   1.000
_cell.length_c   1.000
_cell.angle_alpha   90.00
_cell.angle_beta   90.00
_cell.angle_gamma   90.00
#
_symmetry.space_group_name_H-M   'P 1'
#
loop_
_entity.id
_entity.type
_entity.pdbx_description
1 polymer ?
#
loop_
_entity_poly.entity_id
_entity_poly.type
_entity_poly.pdbx_seq_one_letter_code
_entity_poly.pdbx_strand_id
1 'polypeptide(L)'
;LPIDLSQLKVDLMSFSGHKIYGPKGIGALYVRRKPRVRIEAQMHGGGHERGMRSGTLPVHQIVGMGEAYRIAKEEMATEMERLRGLRNRLWNGIKDIEEVYLNGDLEHGAP
;
A
#
# COMPACT_ATOMS: atom_id res chain seq x y z
N LEU A 1 -3.62 9.36 -2.46
CA LEU A 1 -2.68 10.41 -1.98
C LEU A 1 -1.26 9.87 -2.07
N PRO A 2 -0.27 10.69 -2.42
CA PRO A 2 1.14 10.32 -2.24
C PRO A 2 1.41 10.08 -0.75
N ILE A 3 2.07 8.97 -0.43
CA ILE A 3 2.47 8.66 0.94
C ILE A 3 3.88 9.21 1.15
N ASP A 4 4.00 10.27 1.96
CA ASP A 4 5.28 10.81 2.39
C ASP A 4 5.43 10.70 3.91
N LEU A 5 6.21 9.72 4.36
CA LEU A 5 6.45 9.43 5.78
C LEU A 5 7.39 10.45 6.46
N SER A 6 8.01 11.35 5.69
CA SER A 6 8.75 12.49 6.25
C SER A 6 7.79 13.56 6.80
N GLN A 7 6.60 13.67 6.22
CA GLN A 7 5.55 14.64 6.61
C GLN A 7 4.46 14.00 7.46
N LEU A 8 4.01 12.80 7.08
CA LEU A 8 2.96 12.06 7.78
C LEU A 8 3.45 11.64 9.17
N LYS A 9 2.64 11.87 10.20
CA LYS A 9 2.88 11.43 11.59
C LYS A 9 2.44 9.98 11.81
N VAL A 10 2.94 9.06 10.97
CA VAL A 10 2.64 7.62 11.03
C VAL A 10 3.86 6.83 11.52
N ASP A 11 3.72 6.11 12.62
CA ASP A 11 4.85 5.38 13.24
C ASP A 11 5.11 4.02 12.63
N LEU A 12 4.03 3.32 12.24
CA LEU A 12 4.04 2.01 11.60
C LEU A 12 3.14 2.04 10.37
N MET A 13 3.60 1.50 9.25
CA MET A 13 2.79 1.40 8.03
C MET A 13 3.02 0.07 7.30
N SER A 14 1.93 -0.64 7.04
CA SER A 14 1.95 -1.94 6.36
C SER A 14 1.83 -1.77 4.85
N PHE A 15 2.60 -2.56 4.11
CA PHE A 15 2.65 -2.57 2.66
C PHE A 15 2.55 -4.01 2.13
N SER A 16 1.87 -4.20 1.00
CA SER A 16 1.70 -5.50 0.35
C SER A 16 1.97 -5.39 -1.14
N GLY A 17 2.71 -6.34 -1.72
CA GLY A 17 3.02 -6.34 -3.15
C GLY A 17 1.78 -6.52 -4.03
N HIS A 18 0.97 -7.53 -3.77
CA HIS A 18 -0.16 -7.92 -4.64
C HIS A 18 -1.37 -6.99 -4.63
N LYS A 19 -1.34 -5.90 -3.86
CA LYS A 19 -2.35 -4.82 -3.93
C LYS A 19 -1.94 -3.68 -4.85
N ILE A 20 -0.72 -3.73 -5.37
CA ILE A 20 -0.17 -2.77 -6.34
C ILE A 20 0.55 -3.54 -7.47
N TYR A 21 -0.08 -4.60 -7.98
CA TYR A 21 0.40 -5.42 -9.10
C TYR A 21 1.74 -6.17 -8.87
N GLY A 22 2.25 -6.22 -7.64
CA GLY A 22 3.38 -7.07 -7.26
C GLY A 22 2.99 -8.54 -6.99
N PRO A 23 3.95 -9.41 -6.66
CA PRO A 23 3.67 -10.82 -6.40
C PRO A 23 2.94 -11.03 -5.06
N LYS A 24 2.23 -12.15 -4.96
CA LYS A 24 1.65 -12.62 -3.69
C LYS A 24 2.75 -13.19 -2.79
N GLY A 25 2.55 -13.15 -1.47
CA GLY A 25 3.50 -13.69 -0.50
C GLY A 25 4.67 -12.77 -0.15
N ILE A 26 4.56 -11.47 -0.46
CA ILE A 26 5.53 -10.45 -0.04
C ILE A 26 4.84 -9.18 0.43
N GLY A 27 5.46 -8.54 1.42
CA GLY A 27 5.04 -7.27 1.98
C GLY A 27 6.19 -6.63 2.74
N ALA A 28 5.96 -5.44 3.26
CA ALA A 28 6.92 -4.69 4.06
C ALA A 28 6.21 -3.98 5.21
N LEU A 29 6.96 -3.72 6.28
CA LEU A 29 6.55 -2.88 7.39
C LEU A 29 7.50 -1.71 7.48
N TYR A 30 7.00 -0.49 7.32
CA TYR A 30 7.74 0.69 7.72
C TYR A 30 7.70 0.82 9.24
N VAL A 31 8.88 0.96 9.84
CA VAL A 31 9.07 1.26 11.26
C VAL A 31 9.82 2.57 11.37
N ARG A 32 9.16 3.61 11.91
CA ARG A 32 9.74 4.95 12.00
C ARG A 32 11.05 4.96 12.79
N ARG A 33 12.07 5.60 12.19
CA ARG A 33 13.40 5.74 12.80
C ARG A 33 13.54 6.97 13.71
N LYS A 34 12.86 8.07 13.40
CA LYS A 34 12.90 9.33 14.18
C LYS A 34 11.51 10.00 14.22
N PRO A 35 10.95 10.28 15.41
CA PRO A 35 11.33 9.72 16.71
C PRO A 35 11.40 8.18 16.67
N ARG A 36 12.25 7.58 17.51
CA ARG A 36 12.59 6.16 17.38
C ARG A 36 11.44 5.29 17.87
N VAL A 37 10.87 4.48 16.97
CA VAL A 37 9.88 3.45 17.29
C VAL A 37 10.58 2.10 17.43
N ARG A 38 10.09 1.26 18.34
CA ARG A 38 10.58 -0.11 18.58
C ARG A 38 9.39 -1.06 18.62
N ILE A 39 9.64 -2.28 18.16
CA ILE A 39 8.70 -3.39 18.19
C ILE A 39 9.44 -4.65 18.63
N GLU A 40 8.74 -5.56 19.29
CA GLU A 40 9.26 -6.89 19.59
C GLU A 40 9.02 -7.83 18.40
N ALA A 41 10.07 -8.55 17.99
CA ALA A 41 9.99 -9.45 16.86
C ALA A 41 9.03 -10.60 17.15
N GLN A 42 8.14 -10.89 16.20
CA GLN A 42 7.25 -12.05 16.27
C GLN A 42 7.87 -13.28 15.59
N MET A 43 8.83 -13.07 14.68
CA MET A 43 9.55 -14.11 13.97
C MET A 43 11.01 -14.17 14.42
N HIS A 44 11.42 -15.30 14.99
CA HIS A 44 12.73 -15.54 15.60
C HIS A 44 13.63 -16.43 14.71
N GLY A 45 14.95 -16.35 14.90
CA GLY A 45 15.95 -17.09 14.10
C GLY A 45 16.99 -16.21 13.39
N GLY A 46 18.12 -15.94 14.04
CA GLY A 46 19.30 -15.29 13.42
C GLY A 46 19.27 -13.76 13.35
N GLY A 47 18.20 -13.09 13.79
CA GLY A 47 18.19 -11.63 13.94
C GLY A 47 18.22 -10.83 12.63
N HIS A 48 17.70 -11.41 11.54
CA HIS A 48 17.56 -10.75 10.25
C HIS A 48 16.67 -9.49 10.30
N GLU A 49 16.72 -8.64 9.26
CA GLU A 49 15.95 -7.39 9.19
C GLU A 49 16.12 -6.50 10.44
N ARG A 50 17.38 -6.31 10.87
CA ARG A 50 17.75 -5.56 12.09
C ARG A 50 17.13 -6.11 13.37
N GLY A 51 16.94 -7.43 13.44
CA GLY A 51 16.32 -8.11 14.57
C GLY A 51 14.80 -8.04 14.59
N MET A 52 14.14 -7.48 13.58
CA MET A 52 12.67 -7.30 13.57
C MET A 52 11.92 -8.44 12.87
N ARG A 53 12.57 -9.12 11.91
CA ARG A 53 11.95 -10.24 11.19
C ARG A 53 13.01 -11.24 10.76
N SER A 54 13.02 -12.39 11.41
CA SER A 54 13.93 -13.49 11.09
C SER A 54 13.54 -14.29 9.84
N GLY A 55 14.53 -14.92 9.19
CA GLY A 55 14.36 -15.80 8.04
C GLY A 55 15.00 -15.23 6.77
N THR A 56 15.33 -16.12 5.83
CA THR A 56 15.95 -15.76 4.55
C THR A 56 15.11 -14.77 3.76
N LEU A 57 15.78 -13.85 3.07
CA LEU A 57 15.15 -12.85 2.21
C LEU A 57 14.80 -13.47 0.85
N PRO A 58 13.52 -13.53 0.45
CA PRO A 58 13.11 -14.10 -0.83
C PRO A 58 13.41 -13.12 -1.97
N VAL A 59 14.63 -13.15 -2.51
CA VAL A 59 15.15 -12.14 -3.45
C VAL A 59 14.21 -11.85 -4.63
N HIS A 60 13.70 -12.88 -5.32
CA HIS A 60 12.79 -12.69 -6.46
C HIS A 60 11.48 -11.98 -6.07
N GLN A 61 10.97 -12.24 -4.87
CA GLN A 61 9.77 -11.57 -4.35
C GLN A 61 10.06 -10.10 -3.99
N ILE A 62 11.24 -9.83 -3.40
CA ILE A 62 11.68 -8.48 -3.08
C ILE A 62 11.88 -7.67 -4.37
N VAL A 63 12.48 -8.26 -5.39
CA VAL A 63 12.64 -7.64 -6.72
C VAL A 63 11.27 -7.33 -7.32
N GLY A 64 10.35 -8.30 -7.34
CA GLY A 64 9.00 -8.09 -7.87
C GLY A 64 8.22 -7.00 -7.12
N MET A 65 8.35 -6.93 -5.79
CA MET A 65 7.76 -5.85 -5.00
C MET A 65 8.43 -4.50 -5.28
N GLY A 66 9.76 -4.45 -5.37
CA GLY A 66 10.49 -3.22 -5.68
C GLY A 66 10.12 -2.64 -7.03
N GLU A 67 10.02 -3.49 -8.05
CA GLU A 67 9.62 -3.08 -9.39
C GLU A 67 8.17 -2.58 -9.44
N ALA A 68 7.24 -3.29 -8.80
CA ALA A 68 5.85 -2.85 -8.68
C ALA A 68 5.74 -1.44 -8.05
N TYR A 69 6.54 -1.16 -7.01
CA TYR A 69 6.55 0.14 -6.35
C TYR A 69 7.26 1.22 -7.19
N ARG A 70 8.25 0.86 -8.02
CA ARG A 70 8.88 1.77 -8.99
C ARG A 70 7.87 2.22 -10.05
N ILE A 71 7.19 1.27 -10.69
CA ILE A 71 6.14 1.53 -11.68
C ILE A 71 5.04 2.39 -11.06
N ALA A 72 4.53 1.99 -9.88
CA ALA A 72 3.50 2.74 -9.19
C ALA A 72 3.92 4.20 -8.94
N LYS A 73 5.16 4.46 -8.54
CA LYS A 73 5.64 5.84 -8.34
C LYS A 73 5.58 6.68 -9.62
N GLU A 74 5.89 6.09 -10.77
CA GLU A 74 5.92 6.77 -12.06
C GLU A 74 4.50 7.01 -12.62
N GLU A 75 3.61 6.03 -12.45
CA GLU A 75 2.30 6.04 -13.10
C GLU A 75 1.14 6.53 -12.20
N MET A 76 1.36 6.63 -10.88
CA MET A 76 0.28 6.87 -9.90
C MET A 76 -0.59 8.08 -10.24
N ALA A 77 -0.02 9.21 -10.66
CA ALA A 77 -0.82 10.41 -10.94
C ALA A 77 -1.83 10.17 -12.07
N THR A 78 -1.33 9.69 -13.22
CA THR A 78 -2.14 9.41 -14.41
C THR A 78 -3.14 8.27 -14.16
N GLU A 79 -2.70 7.20 -13.50
CA GLU A 79 -3.54 6.03 -13.28
C GLU A 79 -4.66 6.33 -12.26
N MET A 80 -4.38 7.09 -11.20
CA MET A 80 -5.40 7.48 -10.24
C MET A 80 -6.44 8.43 -10.85
N GLU A 81 -6.03 9.34 -11.76
CA GLU A 81 -6.97 10.18 -12.50
C GLU A 81 -7.89 9.34 -13.39
N ARG A 82 -7.31 8.41 -14.16
CA ARG A 82 -8.06 7.49 -15.03
C ARG A 82 -9.06 6.65 -14.23
N LEU A 83 -8.62 6.04 -13.12
CA LEU A 83 -9.48 5.22 -12.25
C LEU A 83 -10.58 6.07 -11.61
N ARG A 84 -10.28 7.28 -11.12
CA ARG A 84 -11.30 8.18 -10.56
C ARG A 84 -12.38 8.51 -11.59
N GLY A 85 -12.01 8.75 -12.85
CA GLY A 85 -12.95 8.97 -13.94
C GLY A 85 -13.85 7.75 -14.18
N LEU A 86 -13.27 6.55 -14.22
CA LEU A 86 -14.01 5.30 -14.40
C LEU A 86 -14.96 4.97 -13.23
N ARG A 87 -14.53 5.18 -11.99
CA ARG A 87 -15.36 5.00 -10.80
C ARG A 87 -16.53 5.97 -10.80
N ASN A 88 -16.29 7.25 -11.10
CA ASN A 88 -17.37 8.24 -11.19
C ASN A 88 -18.34 7.91 -12.32
N ARG A 89 -17.83 7.42 -13.46
CA ARG A 89 -18.66 6.94 -14.58
C ARG A 89 -19.54 5.76 -14.16
N LEU A 90 -18.98 4.80 -13.43
CA LEU A 90 -19.72 3.65 -12.91
C LEU A 90 -20.82 4.12 -11.94
N TRP A 91 -20.47 4.94 -10.95
CA TRP A 91 -21.43 5.44 -9.98
C TRP A 91 -22.56 6.24 -10.65
N ASN A 92 -22.22 7.17 -11.56
CA ASN A 92 -23.22 7.94 -12.30
C ASN A 92 -24.14 7.06 -13.17
N GLY A 93 -23.68 5.87 -13.59
CA GLY A 93 -24.48 4.93 -14.37
C GLY A 93 -25.43 4.05 -13.53
N ILE A 94 -25.26 4.00 -12.21
CA ILE A 94 -26.07 3.13 -11.33
C ILE A 94 -26.80 3.88 -10.21
N LYS A 95 -26.39 5.11 -9.88
CA LYS A 95 -26.92 5.86 -8.72
C LYS A 95 -28.41 6.18 -8.77
N ASP A 96 -29.01 6.16 -9.96
CA ASP A 96 -30.43 6.47 -10.17
C ASP A 96 -31.32 5.21 -10.12
N ILE A 97 -30.76 4.05 -9.77
CA ILE A 97 -31.52 2.83 -9.45
C ILE A 97 -32.17 3.02 -8.07
N GLU A 98 -33.46 2.71 -7.95
CA GLU A 98 -34.31 3.01 -6.78
C GLU A 98 -33.61 2.84 -5.41
N GLU A 99 -33.20 1.61 -5.07
CA GLU A 99 -32.71 1.26 -3.73
C GLU A 99 -31.20 0.97 -3.76
N VAL A 100 -30.40 1.94 -4.24
CA VAL A 100 -28.93 1.86 -4.16
C VAL A 100 -28.35 2.90 -3.22
N TYR A 101 -27.35 2.48 -2.46
CA TYR A 101 -26.68 3.30 -1.47
C TYR A 101 -25.17 3.19 -1.67
N LEU A 102 -24.47 4.31 -1.58
CA LEU A 102 -23.02 4.34 -1.60
C LEU A 102 -22.48 4.11 -0.19
N ASN A 103 -21.64 3.08 -0.03
CA ASN A 103 -20.91 2.83 1.21
C ASN A 103 -19.52 3.44 1.13
N GLY A 104 -19.27 4.48 1.94
CA GLY A 104 -18.01 5.22 1.96
C GLY A 104 -18.16 6.65 1.44
N ASP A 105 -17.14 7.16 0.76
CA ASP A 105 -17.06 8.54 0.30
C ASP A 105 -16.39 8.60 -1.08
N LEU A 106 -16.98 9.31 -2.05
CA LEU A 106 -16.44 9.44 -3.40
C LEU A 106 -15.24 10.39 -3.48
N GLU A 107 -15.19 11.41 -2.63
CA GLU A 107 -14.10 12.39 -2.61
C GLU A 107 -12.88 11.82 -1.87
N HIS A 108 -13.12 11.21 -0.72
CA HIS A 108 -12.08 10.75 0.21
C HIS A 108 -11.75 9.25 0.10
N GLY A 109 -12.56 8.47 -0.63
CA GLY A 109 -12.33 7.04 -0.85
C GLY A 109 -11.29 6.73 -1.93
N ALA A 110 -10.94 5.45 -2.03
CA ALA A 110 -10.14 4.96 -3.14
C ALA A 110 -10.85 5.20 -4.49
N PRO A 111 -10.11 5.51 -5.56
CA PRO A 111 -10.66 5.54 -6.90
C PRO A 111 -11.03 4.13 -7.39
#